data_AF-A0A455U8K6-F1
#
_entry.id   AF-A0A455U8K6-F1
#
_cell.length_a   1.000
_cell.length_b   1.000
_cell.length_c   1.000
_cell.angle_alpha   90.00
_cell.angle_beta   90.00
_cell.angle_gamma   90.00
#
_symmetry.space_group_name_H-M   'P 1'
#
loop_
_entity.id
_entity.type
_entity.pdbx_description
1 polymer ?
#
loop_
_entity_poly.entity_id
_entity_poly.type
_entity_poly.pdbx_seq_one_letter_code
_entity_poly.pdbx_strand_id
1 'polypeptide(L)' 'MLEAYRQHVEERAAEGVPPKPLNAEQVASLVELLKTPPAGEEEFILDLITHRVPPGVDEAAYVKLAFSQPLLKVKRALR' A
#
# COMPACT_ATOMS: atom_id res chain seq x y z
N MET A 1 -9.14 1.51 6.62
CA MET A 1 -8.27 1.99 5.51
C MET A 1 -8.91 1.71 4.14
N LEU A 2 -9.21 0.45 3.77
CA LEU A 2 -9.72 0.12 2.42
C LEU A 2 -11.02 0.85 2.06
N GLU A 3 -12.02 0.86 2.95
CA GLU A 3 -13.27 1.58 2.73
C GLU A 3 -13.07 3.09 2.56
N ALA A 4 -12.29 3.71 3.46
CA ALA A 4 -11.91 5.12 3.33
C ALA A 4 -11.15 5.42 2.02
N TYR A 5 -10.33 4.49 1.54
CA TYR A 5 -9.68 4.64 0.23
C TYR A 5 -10.69 4.59 -0.92
N ARG A 6 -11.66 3.67 -0.89
CA ARG A 6 -12.73 3.59 -1.91
C ARG A 6 -13.56 4.87 -1.92
N GLN A 7 -13.94 5.38 -0.75
CA GLN A 7 -14.67 6.65 -0.63
C GLN A 7 -13.88 7.80 -1.25
N HIS A 8 -12.58 7.91 -0.96
CA HIS A 8 -11.72 8.93 -1.57
C HIS A 8 -11.62 8.79 -3.09
N VAL A 9 -11.60 7.56 -3.63
CA VAL A 9 -11.65 7.35 -5.09
C VAL A 9 -12.95 7.90 -5.67
N GLU A 10 -14.09 7.64 -5.05
CA GLU A 10 -15.40 8.13 -5.48
C GLU A 10 -15.47 9.66 -5.43
N GLU A 11 -15.04 10.28 -4.32
CA GLU A 11 -14.99 11.73 -4.15
C GLU A 11 -14.14 12.40 -5.23
N ARG A 12 -12.96 11.84 -5.52
CA ARG A 12 -12.05 12.36 -6.54
C ARG A 12 -12.57 12.13 -7.95
N ALA A 13 -13.24 11.00 -8.21
CA ALA A 13 -13.90 10.74 -9.47
C ALA A 13 -15.05 11.73 -9.74
N ALA A 14 -15.80 12.13 -8.71
CA ALA A 14 -16.84 13.16 -8.81
C ALA A 14 -16.25 14.55 -9.20
N GLU A 15 -15.01 14.82 -8.77
CA GLU A 15 -14.23 15.99 -9.18
C GLU A 15 -13.53 15.82 -10.56
N GLY A 16 -13.65 14.66 -11.21
CA GLY A 16 -13.04 14.37 -12.51
C GLY A 16 -11.51 14.18 -12.47
N VAL A 17 -10.97 13.79 -11.32
CA VAL A 17 -9.53 13.75 -11.05
C VAL A 17 -9.11 12.43 -10.40
N PRO A 18 -7.86 11.98 -10.60
CA PRO A 18 -7.42 10.72 -10.02
C PRO A 18 -7.30 10.79 -8.49
N PRO A 19 -7.39 9.63 -7.81
CA PRO A 19 -7.14 9.54 -6.38
C PRO A 19 -5.69 9.91 -6.08
N LYS A 20 -5.50 10.61 -4.95
CA LYS A 20 -4.16 10.87 -4.40
C LYS A 20 -3.41 9.57 -4.09
N PRO A 21 -2.06 9.56 -4.18
CA PRO A 21 -1.24 8.46 -3.66
C PRO A 21 -1.50 8.19 -2.17
N LEU A 22 -1.15 6.99 -1.73
CA LEU A 22 -1.24 6.62 -0.31
C LEU A 22 -0.19 7.37 0.51
N ASN A 23 -0.60 7.87 1.67
CA ASN A 23 0.31 8.45 2.65
C ASN A 23 0.95 7.36 3.55
N ALA A 24 1.89 7.75 4.41
CA ALA A 24 2.62 6.83 5.27
C ALA A 24 1.71 6.00 6.21
N GLU A 25 0.69 6.63 6.79
CA GLU A 25 -0.27 5.97 7.69
C GLU A 25 -1.13 4.93 6.97
N GLN A 26 -1.56 5.24 5.75
CA GLN A 26 -2.32 4.34 4.89
C GLN A 26 -1.46 3.16 4.46
N VAL A 27 -0.18 3.38 4.11
CA VAL A 27 0.76 2.30 3.79
C VAL A 27 1.03 1.42 5.00
N ALA A 28 1.21 1.99 6.19
CA ALA A 28 1.37 1.23 7.43
C ALA A 28 0.15 0.34 7.70
N SER A 29 -1.06 0.89 7.55
CA SER A 29 -2.31 0.14 7.67
C SER A 29 -2.43 -0.99 6.64
N LEU A 30 -2.03 -0.73 5.39
CA LEU A 30 -2.07 -1.71 4.31
C LEU A 30 -1.08 -2.86 4.53
N VAL A 31 0.09 -2.55 5.10
CA VAL A 31 1.10 -3.54 5.52
C VAL A 31 0.56 -4.47 6.61
N GLU A 32 -0.21 -3.96 7.57
CA GLU A 32 -0.86 -4.82 8.57
C GLU A 32 -1.89 -5.75 7.94
N LEU A 33 -2.68 -5.26 6.97
CA LEU A 33 -3.63 -6.08 6.22
C LEU A 33 -2.92 -7.19 5.42
N LEU A 34 -1.73 -6.93 4.88
CA LEU A 34 -0.96 -7.96 4.15
C LEU A 34 -0.54 -9.16 5.02
N LYS A 35 -0.49 -9.02 6.34
CA LYS A 35 -0.17 -10.14 7.24
C LYS A 35 -1.32 -11.14 7.38
N THR A 36 -2.55 -10.63 7.35
CA THR A 36 -3.79 -11.41 7.45
C THR A 36 -4.81 -10.80 6.49
N PRO A 37 -4.66 -11.02 5.17
CA PRO A 37 -5.50 -10.35 4.20
C PRO A 37 -6.96 -10.82 4.36
N PRO A 38 -7.94 -9.90 4.34
CA PRO A 38 -9.34 -10.28 4.26
C PRO A 38 -9.60 -11.08 2.99
N ALA A 39 -10.43 -12.11 3.10
CA ALA A 39 -10.75 -12.98 1.97
C ALA A 39 -11.38 -12.18 0.82
N GLY A 40 -10.83 -12.31 -0.39
CA GLY A 40 -11.29 -11.63 -1.59
C GLY A 40 -10.71 -10.22 -1.78
N GLU A 41 -9.88 -9.73 -0.87
CA GLU A 41 -9.22 -8.42 -0.96
C GLU A 41 -7.72 -8.53 -1.29
N GLU A 42 -7.19 -9.74 -1.44
CA GLU A 42 -5.76 -10.01 -1.60
C GLU A 42 -5.17 -9.25 -2.79
N GLU A 43 -5.79 -9.40 -3.98
CA GLU A 43 -5.33 -8.74 -5.21
C GLU A 43 -5.45 -7.22 -5.11
N PHE A 44 -6.51 -6.72 -4.47
CA PHE A 44 -6.73 -5.29 -4.31
C PHE A 44 -5.66 -4.67 -3.40
N ILE A 45 -5.38 -5.29 -2.26
CA ILE A 45 -4.31 -4.86 -1.35
C ILE A 45 -2.95 -4.89 -2.06
N LEU A 46 -2.70 -5.93 -2.88
CA LEU A 46 -1.47 -6.07 -3.66
C LEU A 46 -1.33 -4.97 -4.73
N ASP A 47 -2.42 -4.62 -5.41
CA ASP A 47 -2.46 -3.52 -6.38
C ASP A 47 -2.13 -2.18 -5.71
N LEU A 48 -2.77 -1.91 -4.57
CA LEU A 48 -2.55 -0.67 -3.81
C LEU A 48 -1.10 -0.52 -3.37
N ILE A 49 -0.49 -1.55 -2.75
CA ILE A 49 0.90 -1.46 -2.30
C ILE A 49 1.86 -1.34 -3.49
N THR A 50 1.51 -1.91 -4.65
CA THR A 50 2.37 -1.91 -5.84
C THR A 50 2.33 -0.57 -6.56
N HIS A 51 1.14 -0.01 -6.77
CA HIS A 51 0.91 1.09 -7.70
C HIS A 51 0.49 2.41 -7.06
N ARG A 52 0.10 2.42 -5.78
CA ARG A 52 -0.42 3.63 -5.11
C ARG A 52 0.52 4.22 -4.06
N VAL A 53 1.67 3.60 -3.80
CA VAL A 53 2.71 4.18 -2.94
C VAL A 53 3.63 5.08 -3.78
N PRO A 54 3.84 6.34 -3.40
CA PRO A 54 4.77 7.22 -4.09
C PRO A 54 6.20 6.64 -4.08
N PRO A 55 7.00 6.85 -5.14
CA PRO A 55 8.38 6.38 -5.20
C PRO A 55 9.35 7.34 -4.48
N GLY A 56 10.59 6.89 -4.28
CA GLY A 56 11.68 7.76 -3.85
C GLY A 56 11.79 7.93 -2.32
N VAL A 57 12.02 9.16 -1.88
CA VAL A 57 12.27 9.54 -0.47
C VAL A 57 11.00 9.96 0.28
N ASP A 58 9.83 9.62 -0.24
CA ASP A 58 8.56 9.86 0.44
C ASP A 58 8.45 8.98 1.69
N GLU A 59 7.82 9.49 2.75
CA GLU A 59 7.61 8.75 3.99
C GLU A 59 6.84 7.44 3.75
N ALA A 60 5.86 7.43 2.86
CA ALA A 60 5.12 6.22 2.48
C ALA A 60 6.01 5.20 1.77
N ALA A 61 6.97 5.65 0.96
CA ALA A 61 7.97 4.79 0.33
C ALA A 61 8.87 4.13 1.40
N TYR A 62 9.31 4.89 2.40
CA TYR A 62 10.09 4.35 3.51
C TYR A 62 9.34 3.29 4.31
N VAL A 63 8.05 3.50 4.59
CA VAL A 63 7.20 2.50 5.27
C VAL A 63 7.09 1.22 4.43
N LYS A 64 6.84 1.33 3.12
CA LYS A 64 6.80 0.18 2.19
C LYS A 64 8.13 -0.58 2.16
N LEU A 65 9.25 0.12 2.15
CA LEU A 65 10.59 -0.47 2.17
C LEU A 65 10.89 -1.18 3.50
N ALA A 66 10.57 -0.54 4.63
CA ALA A 66 10.78 -1.11 5.97
C ALA A 66 10.05 -2.46 6.13
N PHE A 67 8.85 -2.60 5.58
CA PHE A 67 8.12 -3.87 5.53
C PHE A 67 8.77 -4.90 4.58
N SER A 68 9.29 -4.45 3.43
CA SER A 68 9.87 -5.34 2.42
C SER A 68 11.28 -5.84 2.78
N GLN A 69 11.99 -5.13 3.66
CA GLN A 69 13.37 -5.44 4.08
C GLN A 69 13.51 -6.85 4.74
N PRO A 70 12.66 -7.26 5.69
CA PRO A 70 12.65 -8.63 6.21
C PRO A 70 12.56 -9.70 5.11
N LEU A 71 11.69 -9.51 4.11
CA LEU A 71 11.49 -10.46 3.01
C LEU A 71 12.74 -10.57 2.11
N LEU A 72 13.44 -9.45 1.88
CA LEU A 72 14.65 -9.43 1.05
C LEU A 72 15.86 -10.06 1.77
N LYS A 73 15.97 -9.88 3.10
CA LYS A 73 17.04 -10.49 3.91
C LYS A 73 16.94 -12.02 3.94
N VAL A 74 15.74 -12.56 4.08
CA VAL A 74 15.50 -14.02 4.07
C VAL A 74 15.91 -14.63 2.72
N LYS A 75 15.61 -13.98 1.58
CA LYS A 75 16.01 -14.48 0.26
C LYS A 75 17.52 -14.39 -0.03
N ARG A 76 18.27 -13.51 0.65
CA ARG A 76 19.73 -13.39 0.49
C ARG A 76 20.53 -14.40 1.32
N ALA A 77 19.97 -14.88 2.44
CA ALA A 77 20.61 -15.89 3.29
C ALA A 77 20.55 -17.33 2.73
N LEU A 78 19.87 -17.54 1.60
CA LEU A 78 19.70 -18.84 0.93
C LEU A 78 20.55 -18.97 -0.35
N ARG A 79 21.66 -18.23 -0.47
CA ARG A 79 22.64 -18.40 -1.55
C ARG A 79 24.00 -18.79 -1.02
#